data_AF-A0A9W5YYJ8-F1
#
_entry.id   AF-A0A9W5YYJ8-F1
#
_cell.length_a   1.000
_cell.length_b   1.000
_cell.length_c   1.000
_cell.angle_alpha   90.00
_cell.angle_beta   90.00
_cell.angle_gamma   90.00
#
_symmetry.space_group_name_H-M   'P 1'
#
loop_
_entity.id
_entity.type
_entity.pdbx_description
1 polymer ?
#
loop_
_entity_poly.entity_id
_entity_poly.type
_entity_poly.pdbx_seq_one_letter_code
_entity_poly.pdbx_strand_id
1 'polypeptide(L)'
;MNLAQSTQLVLDELKLMPSEETPLQRPLPWRPSLGLNRREEDVRPIFWRNRNSSYIARTQTWDEFPNGRWTDSRSPAFGELDSYGIGLKGTNEQNIKLWGEPKSLRDLTHIFVNFLEGKLARLPWSDTPITTEANAIKTNLIDLNQKGLFTINSQPAVNGVKSSHPVYGWGPKNGYVYQKAYLELLVPPYLIDELIARIEKNGDLTYHAVSKNGELRTNTRDSPNALTWGIFAGREIVQPTIVETVSFLAWKDEAYRLGDDWAKCHDASSPSRKLIQGVMDSWHLVNIVNNDFHNTSNLFDLFKDLDVRELDAEIPVENGEPKAHANGATNGTTNGATDGAAPELAVKN
;
A
#
# COMPACT_ATOMS: atom_id res chain seq x y z
N MET A 1 -28.30 -11.85 19.37
CA MET A 1 -28.16 -12.59 18.09
C MET A 1 -27.45 -11.68 17.11
N ASN A 2 -26.31 -12.11 16.54
CA ASN A 2 -25.53 -11.35 15.55
C ASN A 2 -25.95 -11.77 14.13
N LEU A 3 -27.24 -11.64 13.79
CA LEU A 3 -27.82 -12.04 12.50
C LEU A 3 -28.38 -10.81 11.79
N ALA A 4 -27.94 -10.56 10.56
CA ALA A 4 -28.32 -9.36 9.80
C ALA A 4 -29.54 -9.57 8.88
N GLN A 5 -29.75 -10.79 8.38
CA GLN A 5 -30.66 -11.07 7.28
C GLN A 5 -32.13 -10.73 7.58
N SER A 6 -32.66 -11.19 8.72
CA SER A 6 -34.05 -10.89 9.12
C SER A 6 -34.27 -9.39 9.31
N THR A 7 -33.32 -8.69 9.93
CA THR A 7 -33.39 -7.23 10.13
C THR A 7 -33.34 -6.48 8.81
N GLN A 8 -32.49 -6.91 7.87
CA GLN A 8 -32.40 -6.32 6.54
C GLN A 8 -33.71 -6.45 5.75
N LEU A 9 -34.35 -7.62 5.80
CA LEU A 9 -35.65 -7.85 5.13
C LEU A 9 -36.74 -6.93 5.68
N VAL A 10 -36.81 -6.76 7.01
CA VAL A 10 -37.78 -5.85 7.63
C VAL A 10 -37.51 -4.39 7.23
N LEU A 11 -36.25 -3.96 7.22
CA LEU A 11 -35.88 -2.60 6.80
C LEU A 11 -36.22 -2.34 5.32
N ASP A 12 -36.05 -3.35 4.47
CA ASP A 12 -36.39 -3.30 3.04
C ASP A 12 -37.91 -3.19 2.84
N GLU A 13 -38.69 -4.02 3.54
CA GLU A 13 -40.16 -3.98 3.50
C GLU A 13 -40.71 -2.62 3.97
N LEU A 14 -40.07 -2.03 5.00
CA LEU A 14 -40.40 -0.69 5.50
C LEU A 14 -39.87 0.44 4.62
N LYS A 15 -39.14 0.15 3.53
CA LYS A 15 -38.48 1.14 2.66
C LYS A 15 -37.54 2.09 3.42
N LEU A 16 -36.91 1.57 4.47
CA LEU A 16 -35.91 2.28 5.29
C LEU A 16 -34.48 1.98 4.85
N MET A 17 -34.31 1.12 3.85
CA MET A 17 -33.04 0.86 3.21
C MET A 17 -32.70 1.99 2.20
N PRO A 18 -31.40 2.31 2.02
CA PRO A 18 -30.96 3.21 0.97
C PRO A 18 -31.44 2.71 -0.41
N SER A 19 -31.97 3.60 -1.22
CA SER A 19 -32.51 3.28 -2.55
C SER A 19 -31.94 4.23 -3.62
N GLU A 20 -32.29 4.05 -4.90
CA GLU A 20 -31.94 5.04 -5.93
C GLU A 20 -32.58 6.40 -5.69
N GLU A 21 -33.77 6.43 -5.07
CA GLU A 21 -34.49 7.66 -4.71
C GLU A 21 -33.91 8.32 -3.44
N THR A 22 -33.42 7.51 -2.51
CA THR A 22 -32.82 7.91 -1.23
C THR A 22 -31.43 7.30 -1.03
N PRO A 23 -30.44 7.64 -1.89
CA PRO A 23 -29.11 7.06 -1.79
C PRO A 23 -28.42 7.56 -0.52
N LEU A 24 -27.61 6.69 0.10
CA LEU A 24 -26.71 7.06 1.19
C LEU A 24 -25.70 8.08 0.66
N GLN A 25 -25.92 9.34 0.99
CA GLN A 25 -25.03 10.42 0.56
C GLN A 25 -23.74 10.35 1.37
N ARG A 26 -22.63 10.08 0.69
CA ARG A 26 -21.30 10.08 1.31
C ARG A 26 -20.91 11.52 1.63
N PRO A 27 -20.63 11.87 2.89
CA PRO A 27 -20.27 13.26 3.25
C PRO A 27 -18.89 13.64 2.70
N LEU A 28 -17.96 12.67 2.62
CA LEU A 28 -16.58 12.81 2.17
C LEU A 28 -16.23 11.62 1.26
N PRO A 29 -15.15 11.68 0.44
CA PRO A 29 -14.72 10.57 -0.41
C PRO A 29 -14.20 9.35 0.38
N TRP A 30 -13.98 9.51 1.68
CA TRP A 30 -13.63 8.45 2.63
C TRP A 30 -14.62 8.43 3.80
N ARG A 31 -14.67 7.31 4.53
CA ARG A 31 -15.60 7.14 5.66
C ARG A 31 -15.08 7.91 6.89
N PRO A 32 -15.83 8.90 7.42
CA PRO A 32 -15.42 9.60 8.63
C PRO A 32 -15.39 8.67 9.85
N SER A 33 -14.52 8.99 10.81
CA SER A 33 -14.51 8.31 12.10
C SER A 33 -15.70 8.77 12.94
N LEU A 34 -16.24 7.87 13.77
CA LEU A 34 -17.28 8.21 14.76
C LEU A 34 -16.67 8.63 16.12
N GLY A 35 -15.34 8.69 16.23
CA GLY A 35 -14.64 9.16 17.42
C GLY A 35 -14.98 10.61 17.75
N LEU A 36 -15.24 10.91 19.02
CA LEU A 36 -15.67 12.24 19.47
C LEU A 36 -14.65 13.33 19.15
N ASN A 37 -13.36 13.01 19.24
CA ASN A 37 -12.25 13.92 18.95
C ASN A 37 -12.01 14.14 17.44
N ARG A 38 -12.69 13.41 16.55
CA ARG A 38 -12.46 13.45 15.09
C ARG A 38 -13.63 14.02 14.29
N ARG A 39 -14.59 14.64 14.95
CA ARG A 39 -15.81 15.17 14.29
C ARG A 39 -15.51 16.25 13.26
N GLU A 40 -14.42 16.98 13.48
CA GLU A 40 -13.97 18.09 12.63
C GLU A 40 -12.92 17.66 11.60
N GLU A 41 -12.51 16.39 11.61
CA GLU A 41 -11.56 15.85 10.65
C GLU A 41 -12.23 15.77 9.26
N ASP A 42 -11.73 16.56 8.32
CA ASP A 42 -12.29 16.60 6.96
C ASP A 42 -11.23 16.47 5.84
N VAL A 43 -9.95 16.37 6.18
CA VAL A 43 -8.84 16.19 5.21
C VAL A 43 -7.87 15.09 5.64
N ARG A 44 -7.47 14.24 4.68
CA ARG A 44 -6.51 13.13 4.88
C ARG A 44 -5.51 12.99 3.73
N PRO A 45 -4.29 12.48 3.99
CA PRO A 45 -3.37 12.05 2.94
C PRO A 45 -3.95 10.84 2.19
N ILE A 46 -3.76 10.78 0.86
CA ILE A 46 -4.32 9.71 0.01
C ILE A 46 -3.73 8.32 0.28
N PHE A 47 -2.55 8.24 0.90
CA PHE A 47 -1.76 7.00 1.00
C PHE A 47 -2.49 5.87 1.74
N TRP A 48 -3.25 6.20 2.78
CA TRP A 48 -4.03 5.21 3.55
C TRP A 48 -5.46 5.01 3.06
N ARG A 49 -5.81 5.47 1.84
CA ARG A 49 -7.17 5.36 1.28
C ARG A 49 -7.74 3.94 1.37
N ASN A 50 -6.91 2.94 1.10
CA ASN A 50 -7.30 1.52 1.11
C ASN A 50 -7.00 0.81 2.45
N ARG A 51 -6.53 1.57 3.47
CA ARG A 51 -6.14 1.08 4.81
C ARG A 51 -6.62 2.02 5.91
N ASN A 52 -7.88 2.45 5.85
CA ASN A 52 -8.48 3.38 6.81
C ASN A 52 -8.27 2.98 8.28
N SER A 53 -8.34 1.70 8.62
CA SER A 53 -8.10 1.23 9.99
C SER A 53 -6.68 1.53 10.48
N SER A 54 -5.69 1.40 9.60
CA SER A 54 -4.29 1.71 9.92
C SER A 54 -4.12 3.21 10.17
N TYR A 55 -4.67 4.05 9.28
CA TYR A 55 -4.62 5.51 9.46
C TYR A 55 -5.20 5.94 10.81
N ILE A 56 -6.40 5.44 11.17
CA ILE A 56 -7.03 5.76 12.45
C ILE A 56 -6.14 5.32 13.63
N ALA A 57 -5.56 4.13 13.56
CA ALA A 57 -4.70 3.62 14.63
C ALA A 57 -3.41 4.45 14.79
N ARG A 58 -2.77 4.85 13.68
CA ARG A 58 -1.54 5.65 13.70
C ARG A 58 -1.75 7.09 14.12
N THR A 59 -2.96 7.60 14.01
CA THR A 59 -3.30 8.99 14.37
C THR A 59 -4.23 9.05 15.59
N GLN A 60 -4.34 7.97 16.36
CA GLN A 60 -5.27 7.93 17.51
C GLN A 60 -4.80 8.78 18.70
N THR A 61 -3.50 9.02 18.82
CA THR A 61 -2.88 9.84 19.86
C THR A 61 -2.77 11.31 19.47
N TRP A 62 -3.38 11.72 18.37
CA TRP A 62 -3.42 13.13 17.97
C TRP A 62 -4.43 13.89 18.84
N ASP A 63 -4.00 15.04 19.35
CA ASP A 63 -4.87 15.94 20.13
C ASP A 63 -5.87 16.68 19.24
N GLU A 64 -5.40 17.16 18.07
CA GLU A 64 -6.18 17.88 17.08
C GLU A 64 -6.08 17.22 15.70
N PHE A 65 -7.15 17.31 14.91
CA PHE A 65 -7.24 16.75 13.57
C PHE A 65 -7.37 17.86 12.52
N PRO A 66 -6.71 17.72 11.35
CA PRO A 66 -6.81 18.71 10.28
C PRO A 66 -8.24 18.97 9.82
N ASN A 67 -8.57 20.27 9.69
CA ASN A 67 -9.86 20.79 9.25
C ASN A 67 -9.64 21.87 8.17
N GLY A 68 -10.28 21.71 7.00
CA GLY A 68 -10.23 22.59 5.86
C GLY A 68 -8.93 22.48 5.07
N ARG A 69 -7.83 23.01 5.60
CA ARG A 69 -6.50 22.89 4.98
C ARG A 69 -5.61 21.97 5.79
N TRP A 70 -4.93 21.07 5.08
CA TRP A 70 -3.74 20.46 5.63
C TRP A 70 -2.68 21.57 5.73
N THR A 71 -2.52 22.15 6.90
CA THR A 71 -1.44 23.09 7.19
C THR A 71 -0.24 22.32 7.73
N ASP A 72 0.88 23.02 7.95
CA ASP A 72 1.99 22.54 8.81
C ASP A 72 1.47 22.38 10.24
N SER A 73 0.61 21.40 10.39
CA SER A 73 0.17 20.94 11.67
C SER A 73 1.41 20.30 12.24
N ARG A 74 1.91 20.91 13.31
CA ARG A 74 2.70 20.28 14.38
C ARG A 74 1.94 19.10 15.01
N SER A 75 1.13 18.39 14.21
CA SER A 75 0.46 17.16 14.49
C SER A 75 1.51 16.20 15.01
N PRO A 76 1.20 15.46 16.07
CA PRO A 76 2.10 14.44 16.58
C PRO A 76 2.55 13.53 15.44
N ALA A 77 3.82 13.09 15.47
CA ALA A 77 4.32 12.13 14.51
C ALA A 77 3.32 10.96 14.38
N PHE A 78 3.14 10.45 13.16
CA PHE A 78 2.37 9.22 12.98
C PHE A 78 2.93 8.16 13.91
N GLY A 79 2.05 7.53 14.69
CA GLY A 79 2.48 6.57 15.68
C GLY A 79 3.24 5.38 15.07
N GLU A 80 4.16 4.84 15.86
CA GLU A 80 5.04 3.73 15.48
C GLU A 80 4.28 2.48 15.05
N LEU A 81 4.77 1.82 14.00
CA LEU A 81 4.07 0.70 13.37
C LEU A 81 3.85 -0.49 14.33
N ASP A 82 4.81 -0.74 15.22
CA ASP A 82 4.77 -1.87 16.17
C ASP A 82 3.76 -1.66 17.31
N SER A 83 3.41 -0.42 17.64
CA SER A 83 2.56 -0.12 18.79
C SER A 83 1.08 -0.41 18.55
N TYR A 84 0.68 -0.60 17.28
CA TYR A 84 -0.74 -0.60 16.89
C TYR A 84 -1.17 -1.85 16.13
N GLY A 85 -0.35 -2.91 16.14
CA GLY A 85 -0.66 -4.16 15.42
C GLY A 85 -0.82 -3.93 13.91
N ILE A 86 -0.08 -2.98 13.35
CA ILE A 86 -0.14 -2.66 11.92
C ILE A 86 0.59 -3.76 11.15
N GLY A 87 -0.15 -4.43 10.28
CA GLY A 87 0.36 -5.52 9.47
C GLY A 87 -0.69 -6.05 8.51
N LEU A 88 -0.39 -7.19 7.91
CA LEU A 88 -1.32 -7.90 7.04
C LEU A 88 -2.52 -8.44 7.81
N LYS A 89 -3.70 -8.33 7.22
CA LYS A 89 -4.91 -8.94 7.78
C LYS A 89 -4.88 -10.46 7.56
N GLY A 90 -5.34 -11.23 8.54
CA GLY A 90 -5.45 -12.70 8.43
C GLY A 90 -4.13 -13.43 8.72
N THR A 91 -4.17 -14.77 8.65
CA THR A 91 -2.99 -15.62 8.92
C THR A 91 -2.12 -15.80 7.68
N ASN A 92 -0.89 -16.28 7.87
CA ASN A 92 0.02 -16.59 6.77
C ASN A 92 -0.59 -17.59 5.78
N GLU A 93 -1.27 -18.62 6.28
CA GLU A 93 -1.91 -19.66 5.45
C GLU A 93 -3.06 -19.06 4.62
N GLN A 94 -3.83 -18.14 5.18
CA GLN A 94 -4.90 -17.44 4.45
C GLN A 94 -4.32 -16.55 3.35
N ASN A 95 -3.21 -15.87 3.63
CA ASN A 95 -2.53 -14.99 2.66
C ASN A 95 -1.86 -15.79 1.54
N ILE A 96 -1.20 -16.92 1.85
CA ILE A 96 -0.67 -17.84 0.85
C ILE A 96 -1.81 -18.39 -0.02
N LYS A 97 -2.94 -18.79 0.57
CA LYS A 97 -4.09 -19.26 -0.21
C LYS A 97 -4.66 -18.18 -1.13
N LEU A 98 -4.60 -16.92 -0.73
CA LEU A 98 -5.15 -15.81 -1.49
C LEU A 98 -4.23 -15.36 -2.63
N TRP A 99 -2.92 -15.22 -2.37
CA TRP A 99 -1.96 -14.66 -3.32
C TRP A 99 -1.10 -15.72 -4.01
N GLY A 100 -1.14 -16.98 -3.56
CA GLY A 100 -0.34 -18.06 -4.09
C GLY A 100 1.13 -17.97 -3.67
N GLU A 101 1.97 -18.72 -4.37
CA GLU A 101 3.43 -18.81 -4.16
C GLU A 101 4.15 -18.33 -5.44
N PRO A 102 4.26 -17.01 -5.66
CA PRO A 102 4.87 -16.47 -6.88
C PRO A 102 6.36 -16.84 -6.95
N LYS A 103 6.86 -17.24 -8.11
CA LYS A 103 8.27 -17.62 -8.32
C LYS A 103 8.99 -16.73 -9.31
N SER A 104 8.23 -15.96 -10.08
CA SER A 104 8.70 -14.99 -11.07
C SER A 104 7.98 -13.66 -10.92
N LEU A 105 8.52 -12.59 -11.52
CA LEU A 105 7.82 -11.31 -11.59
C LEU A 105 6.50 -11.45 -12.36
N ARG A 106 6.44 -12.34 -13.36
CA ARG A 106 5.21 -12.69 -14.09
C ARG A 106 4.11 -13.17 -13.14
N ASP A 107 4.43 -14.00 -12.16
CA ASP A 107 3.44 -14.45 -11.18
C ASP A 107 2.91 -13.28 -10.34
N LEU A 108 3.78 -12.34 -9.96
CA LEU A 108 3.34 -11.10 -9.30
C LEU A 108 2.41 -10.30 -10.22
N THR A 109 2.71 -10.17 -11.52
CA THR A 109 1.81 -9.47 -12.46
C THR A 109 0.41 -10.07 -12.44
N HIS A 110 0.29 -11.41 -12.40
CA HIS A 110 -1.00 -12.09 -12.35
C HIS A 110 -1.78 -11.79 -11.07
N ILE A 111 -1.11 -11.69 -9.92
CA ILE A 111 -1.75 -11.33 -8.65
C ILE A 111 -2.37 -9.93 -8.74
N PHE A 112 -1.61 -8.95 -9.21
CA PHE A 112 -2.10 -7.57 -9.34
C PHE A 112 -3.21 -7.45 -10.39
N VAL A 113 -3.07 -8.10 -11.54
CA VAL A 113 -4.12 -8.13 -12.58
C VAL A 113 -5.40 -8.79 -12.06
N ASN A 114 -5.29 -9.93 -11.37
CA ASN A 114 -6.45 -10.60 -10.78
C ASN A 114 -7.16 -9.71 -9.74
N PHE A 115 -6.43 -8.91 -8.96
CA PHE A 115 -7.04 -7.91 -8.07
C PHE A 115 -7.79 -6.83 -8.85
N LEU A 116 -7.19 -6.24 -9.89
CA LEU A 116 -7.83 -5.23 -10.72
C LEU A 116 -9.06 -5.78 -11.46
N GLU A 117 -9.05 -7.05 -11.82
CA GLU A 117 -10.18 -7.77 -12.41
C GLU A 117 -11.30 -8.10 -11.41
N GLY A 118 -11.08 -7.90 -10.11
CA GLY A 118 -12.03 -8.21 -9.05
C GLY A 118 -12.06 -9.68 -8.65
N LYS A 119 -11.09 -10.48 -9.10
CA LYS A 119 -10.93 -11.91 -8.74
C LYS A 119 -10.29 -12.09 -7.37
N LEU A 120 -9.53 -11.11 -6.88
CA LEU A 120 -8.98 -11.10 -5.52
C LEU A 120 -9.65 -10.04 -4.65
N ALA A 121 -9.90 -10.40 -3.40
CA ALA A 121 -10.57 -9.52 -2.44
C ALA A 121 -9.67 -8.39 -1.91
N ARG A 122 -8.34 -8.57 -1.93
CA ARG A 122 -7.37 -7.63 -1.36
C ARG A 122 -5.94 -7.84 -1.88
N LEU A 123 -5.10 -6.83 -1.69
CA LEU A 123 -3.64 -6.86 -1.83
C LEU A 123 -2.98 -6.49 -0.49
N PRO A 124 -1.67 -6.68 -0.31
CA PRO A 124 -0.96 -6.26 0.91
C PRO A 124 -1.24 -4.79 1.29
N TRP A 125 -1.27 -3.90 0.29
CA TRP A 125 -1.51 -2.47 0.46
C TRP A 125 -2.99 -2.04 0.41
N SER A 126 -3.92 -2.97 0.14
CA SER A 126 -5.35 -2.65 0.01
C SER A 126 -6.21 -3.67 0.73
N ASP A 127 -6.82 -3.27 1.84
CA ASP A 127 -7.71 -4.13 2.62
C ASP A 127 -9.13 -4.24 2.04
N THR A 128 -9.42 -3.48 1.00
CA THR A 128 -10.72 -3.42 0.34
C THR A 128 -10.62 -3.86 -1.12
N PRO A 129 -11.70 -4.43 -1.70
CA PRO A 129 -11.78 -4.69 -3.14
C PRO A 129 -11.62 -3.41 -3.97
N ILE A 130 -11.24 -3.58 -5.24
CA ILE A 130 -11.19 -2.48 -6.21
C ILE A 130 -12.55 -1.79 -6.31
N THR A 131 -12.55 -0.46 -6.27
CA THR A 131 -13.79 0.35 -6.34
C THR A 131 -14.18 0.67 -7.78
N THR A 132 -15.45 0.97 -8.02
CA THR A 132 -16.00 1.28 -9.36
C THR A 132 -15.34 2.50 -10.02
N GLU A 133 -14.78 3.41 -9.23
CA GLU A 133 -14.00 4.56 -9.70
C GLU A 133 -12.80 4.16 -10.56
N ALA A 134 -12.13 3.05 -10.22
CA ALA A 134 -10.96 2.59 -10.95
C ALA A 134 -11.31 2.10 -12.36
N ASN A 135 -12.59 1.80 -12.67
CA ASN A 135 -13.01 1.30 -13.99
C ASN A 135 -12.61 2.25 -15.12
N ALA A 136 -12.60 3.56 -14.89
CA ALA A 136 -12.20 4.56 -15.89
C ALA A 136 -10.74 4.41 -16.34
N ILE A 137 -9.87 3.88 -15.49
CA ILE A 137 -8.42 3.71 -15.75
C ILE A 137 -7.98 2.26 -15.66
N LYS A 138 -8.91 1.31 -15.50
CA LYS A 138 -8.62 -0.10 -15.21
C LYS A 138 -7.77 -0.75 -16.30
N THR A 139 -8.07 -0.49 -17.57
CA THR A 139 -7.29 -1.03 -18.69
C THR A 139 -5.83 -0.56 -18.63
N ASN A 140 -5.60 0.71 -18.32
CA ASN A 140 -4.25 1.27 -18.21
C ASN A 140 -3.51 0.69 -17.00
N LEU A 141 -4.20 0.50 -15.86
CA LEU A 141 -3.64 -0.15 -14.69
C LEU A 141 -3.24 -1.60 -15.00
N ILE A 142 -4.09 -2.35 -15.71
CA ILE A 142 -3.78 -3.72 -16.12
C ILE A 142 -2.54 -3.75 -17.02
N ASP A 143 -2.45 -2.86 -18.02
CA ASP A 143 -1.27 -2.74 -18.90
C ASP A 143 0.01 -2.48 -18.11
N LEU A 144 0.00 -1.53 -17.16
CA LEU A 144 1.16 -1.25 -16.30
C LEU A 144 1.60 -2.48 -15.49
N ASN A 145 0.64 -3.16 -14.85
CA ASN A 145 0.97 -4.33 -14.03
C ASN A 145 1.46 -5.51 -14.89
N GLN A 146 0.94 -5.68 -16.10
CA GLN A 146 1.43 -6.69 -17.06
C GLN A 146 2.88 -6.45 -17.50
N LYS A 147 3.31 -5.18 -17.52
CA LYS A 147 4.68 -4.76 -17.79
C LYS A 147 5.61 -4.86 -16.56
N GLY A 148 5.09 -5.29 -15.40
CA GLY A 148 5.85 -5.42 -14.15
C GLY A 148 5.94 -4.14 -13.32
N LEU A 149 5.19 -3.09 -13.65
CA LEU A 149 5.09 -1.85 -12.88
C LEU A 149 3.90 -1.95 -11.91
N PHE A 150 4.18 -2.32 -10.67
CA PHE A 150 3.14 -2.77 -9.73
C PHE A 150 2.42 -1.61 -9.05
N THR A 151 1.16 -1.37 -9.41
CA THR A 151 0.37 -0.25 -8.88
C THR A 151 -0.30 -0.61 -7.56
N ILE A 152 -0.12 0.20 -6.52
CA ILE A 152 -0.69 -0.04 -5.18
C ILE A 152 -1.83 0.92 -4.83
N ASN A 153 -1.91 2.08 -5.49
CA ASN A 153 -2.99 3.05 -5.29
C ASN A 153 -3.18 3.91 -6.56
N SER A 154 -4.41 4.36 -6.82
CA SER A 154 -4.73 5.12 -8.04
C SER A 154 -6.01 5.95 -7.92
N GLN A 155 -5.92 7.18 -8.42
CA GLN A 155 -6.92 8.23 -8.65
C GLN A 155 -7.23 8.52 -10.13
N PRO A 156 -8.43 8.34 -10.74
CA PRO A 156 -8.68 9.00 -12.03
C PRO A 156 -8.80 10.52 -11.90
N ALA A 157 -8.55 11.27 -12.98
CA ALA A 157 -8.91 12.68 -13.03
C ALA A 157 -10.43 12.85 -13.23
N VAL A 158 -11.02 13.80 -12.50
CA VAL A 158 -12.45 14.14 -12.56
C VAL A 158 -12.57 15.65 -12.64
N ASN A 159 -13.25 16.12 -13.68
CA ASN A 159 -13.42 17.54 -13.94
C ASN A 159 -14.88 17.98 -13.74
N GLY A 160 -15.22 18.42 -12.53
CA GLY A 160 -16.48 19.11 -12.25
C GLY A 160 -17.72 18.26 -12.48
N VAL A 161 -17.76 17.04 -11.95
CA VAL A 161 -18.98 16.21 -11.98
C VAL A 161 -19.90 16.60 -10.82
N LYS A 162 -21.20 16.34 -10.96
CA LYS A 162 -22.19 16.62 -9.90
C LYS A 162 -21.82 15.90 -8.61
N SER A 163 -22.03 16.55 -7.45
CA SER A 163 -21.83 15.93 -6.14
C SER A 163 -22.75 14.72 -5.89
N SER A 164 -23.83 14.59 -6.66
CA SER A 164 -24.73 13.42 -6.66
C SER A 164 -24.32 12.32 -7.63
N HIS A 165 -23.15 12.43 -8.29
CA HIS A 165 -22.70 11.41 -9.25
C HIS A 165 -22.55 10.04 -8.55
N PRO A 166 -23.05 8.93 -9.13
CA PRO A 166 -23.11 7.64 -8.43
C PRO A 166 -21.73 7.08 -8.05
N VAL A 167 -20.72 7.30 -8.90
CA VAL A 167 -19.34 6.83 -8.66
C VAL A 167 -18.50 7.83 -7.87
N TYR A 168 -18.31 9.04 -8.40
CA TYR A 168 -17.42 10.07 -7.84
C TYR A 168 -18.07 11.03 -6.84
N GLY A 169 -19.41 11.04 -6.73
CA GLY A 169 -20.13 12.04 -5.95
C GLY A 169 -19.99 11.85 -4.43
N TRP A 170 -19.79 12.97 -3.75
CA TRP A 170 -19.75 13.12 -2.29
C TRP A 170 -20.11 14.56 -1.90
N GLY A 171 -20.34 14.78 -0.60
CA GLY A 171 -20.72 16.08 -0.05
C GLY A 171 -22.17 16.46 -0.32
N PRO A 172 -22.62 17.68 0.04
CA PRO A 172 -23.99 18.14 -0.15
C PRO A 172 -24.49 18.08 -1.61
N LYS A 173 -25.81 17.94 -1.80
CA LYS A 173 -26.43 17.97 -3.15
C LYS A 173 -26.20 19.34 -3.80
N ASN A 174 -26.31 19.39 -5.14
CA ASN A 174 -26.15 20.60 -5.95
C ASN A 174 -24.74 21.24 -5.89
N GLY A 175 -23.71 20.43 -5.66
CA GLY A 175 -22.31 20.84 -5.78
C GLY A 175 -21.60 20.19 -6.96
N TYR A 176 -20.31 20.45 -7.04
CA TYR A 176 -19.39 19.87 -8.02
C TYR A 176 -18.15 19.32 -7.34
N VAL A 177 -17.67 18.18 -7.82
CA VAL A 177 -16.47 17.51 -7.29
C VAL A 177 -15.42 17.34 -8.38
N TYR A 178 -14.16 17.39 -7.95
CA TYR A 178 -12.99 17.41 -8.80
C TYR A 178 -11.90 16.50 -8.23
N GLN A 179 -11.09 15.95 -9.12
CA GLN A 179 -9.98 15.07 -8.79
C GLN A 179 -8.82 15.28 -9.77
N LYS A 180 -7.60 15.37 -9.25
CA LYS A 180 -6.37 15.18 -10.04
C LYS A 180 -6.12 13.69 -10.26
N ALA A 181 -5.51 13.35 -11.40
CA ALA A 181 -5.03 11.99 -11.61
C ALA A 181 -3.85 11.70 -10.67
N TYR A 182 -3.89 10.53 -10.04
CA TYR A 182 -2.90 10.07 -9.08
C TYR A 182 -2.55 8.61 -9.37
N LEU A 183 -1.26 8.28 -9.28
CA LEU A 183 -0.77 6.92 -9.38
C LEU A 183 0.33 6.67 -8.37
N GLU A 184 0.26 5.53 -7.71
CA GLU A 184 1.28 5.05 -6.80
C GLU A 184 1.68 3.62 -7.16
N LEU A 185 2.98 3.38 -7.31
CA LEU A 185 3.49 2.13 -7.83
C LEU A 185 4.91 1.83 -7.34
N LEU A 186 5.30 0.56 -7.43
CA LEU A 186 6.66 0.08 -7.24
C LEU A 186 7.38 0.03 -8.59
N VAL A 187 8.58 0.59 -8.64
CA VAL A 187 9.40 0.70 -9.85
C VAL A 187 10.80 0.12 -9.61
N PRO A 188 11.33 -0.73 -10.50
CA PRO A 188 12.69 -1.24 -10.37
C PRO A 188 13.74 -0.11 -10.37
N PRO A 189 14.86 -0.29 -9.65
CA PRO A 189 15.89 0.74 -9.53
C PRO A 189 16.53 1.13 -10.88
N TYR A 190 16.56 0.23 -11.87
CA TYR A 190 17.14 0.52 -13.19
C TYR A 190 16.20 1.33 -14.12
N LEU A 191 14.93 1.51 -13.76
CA LEU A 191 13.97 2.33 -14.54
C LEU A 191 13.70 3.69 -13.89
N ILE A 192 14.13 3.90 -12.63
CA ILE A 192 13.71 5.07 -11.85
C ILE A 192 14.22 6.39 -12.44
N ASP A 193 15.47 6.42 -12.91
CA ASP A 193 16.07 7.63 -13.49
C ASP A 193 15.40 8.01 -14.81
N GLU A 194 15.07 7.02 -15.64
CA GLU A 194 14.35 7.26 -16.88
C GLU A 194 12.93 7.77 -16.62
N LEU A 195 12.22 7.16 -15.66
CA LEU A 195 10.88 7.60 -15.28
C LEU A 195 10.89 9.04 -14.75
N ILE A 196 11.84 9.38 -13.87
CA ILE A 196 11.99 10.75 -13.35
C ILE A 196 12.29 11.74 -14.48
N ALA A 197 13.21 11.41 -15.39
CA ALA A 197 13.52 12.27 -16.54
C ALA A 197 12.32 12.47 -17.47
N ARG A 198 11.41 11.49 -17.58
CA ARG A 198 10.14 11.64 -18.34
C ARG A 198 9.14 12.52 -17.60
N ILE A 199 9.03 12.38 -16.28
CA ILE A 199 8.17 13.22 -15.44
C ILE A 199 8.62 14.69 -15.51
N GLU A 200 9.91 14.96 -15.35
CA GLU A 200 10.47 16.33 -15.31
C GLU A 200 10.37 17.09 -16.64
N LYS A 201 10.12 16.39 -17.76
CA LYS A 201 9.81 17.03 -19.05
C LYS A 201 8.43 17.65 -19.10
N ASN A 202 7.55 17.32 -18.16
CA ASN A 202 6.19 17.85 -18.09
C ASN A 202 6.02 18.65 -16.78
N GLY A 203 5.87 19.96 -16.91
CA GLY A 203 5.73 20.88 -15.77
C GLY A 203 4.46 20.69 -14.94
N ASP A 204 3.45 19.99 -15.45
CA ASP A 204 2.22 19.69 -14.72
C ASP A 204 2.35 18.47 -13.81
N LEU A 205 3.40 17.66 -13.96
CA LEU A 205 3.59 16.46 -13.16
C LEU A 205 4.45 16.71 -11.94
N THR A 206 3.99 16.17 -10.82
CA THR A 206 4.72 16.17 -9.55
C THR A 206 4.88 14.77 -9.03
N TYR A 207 6.02 14.45 -8.41
CA TYR A 207 6.31 13.09 -7.95
C TYR A 207 7.04 13.05 -6.61
N HIS A 208 6.92 11.92 -5.92
CA HIS A 208 7.85 11.51 -4.87
C HIS A 208 8.33 10.10 -5.17
N ALA A 209 9.64 9.86 -5.07
CA ALA A 209 10.25 8.55 -5.28
C ALA A 209 11.23 8.24 -4.15
N VAL A 210 11.07 7.06 -3.54
CA VAL A 210 11.89 6.67 -2.39
C VAL A 210 12.02 5.14 -2.29
N SER A 211 13.24 4.64 -2.11
CA SER A 211 13.48 3.22 -1.81
C SER A 211 13.38 2.97 -0.30
N LYS A 212 13.36 1.70 0.12
CA LYS A 212 13.24 1.32 1.54
C LYS A 212 14.22 2.05 2.45
N ASN A 213 15.50 2.10 2.04
CA ASN A 213 16.62 2.68 2.77
C ASN A 213 17.23 3.92 2.08
N GLY A 214 16.57 4.44 1.03
CA GLY A 214 17.10 5.55 0.23
C GLY A 214 16.60 6.92 0.65
N GLU A 215 17.19 7.94 0.06
CA GLU A 215 16.74 9.32 0.19
C GLU A 215 15.55 9.60 -0.74
N LEU A 216 14.71 10.53 -0.32
CA LEU A 216 13.58 11.00 -1.12
C LEU A 216 14.07 11.81 -2.33
N ARG A 217 13.56 11.46 -3.50
CA ARG A 217 13.68 12.26 -4.73
C ARG A 217 12.31 12.85 -5.08
N THR A 218 12.24 14.15 -5.31
CA THR A 218 10.98 14.85 -5.59
C THR A 218 11.24 16.16 -6.34
N ASN A 219 10.26 16.62 -7.12
CA ASN A 219 10.22 17.96 -7.71
C ASN A 219 9.22 18.90 -7.00
N THR A 220 8.63 18.47 -5.88
CA THR A 220 7.69 19.27 -5.10
C THR A 220 8.39 20.04 -3.98
N ARG A 221 7.79 21.16 -3.58
CA ARG A 221 8.11 21.82 -2.31
C ARG A 221 7.39 21.11 -1.16
N ASP A 222 7.82 21.33 0.07
CA ASP A 222 7.17 20.83 1.29
C ASP A 222 5.85 21.55 1.59
N SER A 223 4.92 21.49 0.65
CA SER A 223 3.57 22.03 0.77
C SER A 223 2.55 20.99 0.30
N PRO A 224 1.47 20.76 1.06
CA PRO A 224 0.42 19.84 0.67
C PRO A 224 -0.20 20.19 -0.69
N ASN A 225 -0.31 19.19 -1.56
CA ASN A 225 -0.98 19.29 -2.85
C ASN A 225 -2.38 18.68 -2.75
N ALA A 226 -3.42 19.49 -2.96
CA ALA A 226 -4.80 19.01 -2.98
C ALA A 226 -5.07 18.13 -4.20
N LEU A 227 -5.58 16.92 -3.96
CA LEU A 227 -5.93 15.94 -4.99
C LEU A 227 -7.41 15.88 -5.29
N THR A 228 -8.26 15.95 -4.26
CA THR A 228 -9.71 15.87 -4.40
C THR A 228 -10.31 17.07 -3.69
N TRP A 229 -11.21 17.79 -4.36
CA TRP A 229 -11.93 18.92 -3.77
C TRP A 229 -13.36 19.02 -4.29
N GLY A 230 -14.18 19.77 -3.56
CA GLY A 230 -15.59 19.97 -3.85
C GLY A 230 -16.01 21.41 -3.60
N ILE A 231 -16.88 21.91 -4.47
CA ILE A 231 -17.50 23.23 -4.37
C ILE A 231 -18.99 23.02 -4.18
N PHE A 232 -19.53 23.55 -3.08
CA PHE A 232 -20.92 23.33 -2.67
C PHE A 232 -21.62 24.67 -2.41
N ALA A 233 -22.91 24.73 -2.72
CA ALA A 233 -23.70 25.94 -2.47
C ALA A 233 -23.71 26.29 -0.97
N GLY A 234 -23.37 27.55 -0.64
CA GLY A 234 -23.40 28.06 0.73
C GLY A 234 -22.31 27.50 1.65
N ARG A 235 -21.22 26.95 1.10
CA ARG A 235 -20.06 26.47 1.86
C ARG A 235 -18.75 26.89 1.18
N GLU A 236 -17.68 26.97 1.97
CA GLU A 236 -16.32 27.08 1.44
C GLU A 236 -15.91 25.81 0.68
N ILE A 237 -14.80 25.90 -0.05
CA ILE A 237 -14.23 24.77 -0.78
C ILE A 237 -13.74 23.73 0.24
N VAL A 238 -14.15 22.48 0.04
CA VAL A 238 -13.70 21.34 0.86
C VAL A 238 -12.67 20.56 0.06
N GLN A 239 -11.50 20.28 0.63
CA GLN A 239 -10.40 19.58 -0.05
C GLN A 239 -9.94 18.35 0.75
N PRO A 240 -10.74 17.27 0.74
CA PRO A 240 -10.60 16.19 1.71
C PRO A 240 -9.45 15.23 1.46
N THR A 241 -8.71 15.37 0.36
CA THR A 241 -7.62 14.46 -0.01
C THR A 241 -6.43 15.24 -0.53
N ILE A 242 -5.27 14.98 0.08
CA ILE A 242 -4.01 15.67 -0.22
C ILE A 242 -2.87 14.67 -0.43
N VAL A 243 -1.79 15.16 -1.03
CA VAL A 243 -0.45 14.53 -1.07
C VAL A 243 0.53 15.46 -0.39
N GLU A 244 1.37 14.91 0.48
CA GLU A 244 2.36 15.66 1.25
C GLU A 244 3.58 14.78 1.55
N THR A 245 4.78 15.37 1.52
CA THR A 245 6.08 14.74 1.78
C THR A 245 6.13 13.96 3.10
N VAL A 246 5.78 14.60 4.23
CA VAL A 246 5.93 13.98 5.56
C VAL A 246 5.01 12.77 5.70
N SER A 247 3.75 12.92 5.30
CA SER A 247 2.80 11.81 5.24
C SER A 247 3.27 10.68 4.31
N PHE A 248 3.91 11.00 3.18
CA PHE A 248 4.43 9.99 2.26
C PHE A 248 5.59 9.20 2.89
N LEU A 249 6.50 9.86 3.61
CA LEU A 249 7.60 9.18 4.30
C LEU A 249 7.11 8.32 5.46
N ALA A 250 6.08 8.76 6.19
CA ALA A 250 5.45 7.92 7.21
C ALA A 250 4.72 6.71 6.61
N TRP A 251 4.10 6.87 5.43
CA TRP A 251 3.47 5.78 4.69
C TRP A 251 4.49 4.79 4.12
N LYS A 252 5.61 5.28 3.58
CA LYS A 252 6.72 4.48 3.02
C LYS A 252 7.06 3.30 3.93
N ASP A 253 7.26 3.58 5.21
CA ASP A 253 7.68 2.56 6.18
C ASP A 253 6.61 1.48 6.37
N GLU A 254 5.33 1.87 6.36
CA GLU A 254 4.22 0.92 6.38
C GLU A 254 4.14 0.12 5.06
N ALA A 255 4.27 0.79 3.92
CA ALA A 255 4.20 0.14 2.61
C ALA A 255 5.26 -0.95 2.44
N TYR A 256 6.52 -0.67 2.81
CA TYR A 256 7.59 -1.68 2.76
C TYR A 256 7.40 -2.76 3.83
N ARG A 257 6.94 -2.41 5.04
CA ARG A 257 6.62 -3.40 6.07
C ARG A 257 5.55 -4.38 5.60
N LEU A 258 4.48 -3.92 4.95
CA LEU A 258 3.42 -4.78 4.43
C LEU A 258 3.95 -5.76 3.38
N GLY A 259 4.88 -5.31 2.53
CA GLY A 259 5.56 -6.18 1.58
C GLY A 259 6.51 -7.17 2.25
N ASP A 260 7.23 -6.76 3.29
CA ASP A 260 8.07 -7.66 4.09
C ASP A 260 7.22 -8.73 4.79
N ASP A 261 6.09 -8.34 5.36
CA ASP A 261 5.13 -9.25 6.00
C ASP A 261 4.52 -10.22 4.98
N TRP A 262 4.26 -9.76 3.75
CA TRP A 262 3.81 -10.63 2.67
C TRP A 262 4.88 -11.66 2.32
N ALA A 263 6.13 -11.23 2.17
CA ALA A 263 7.23 -12.15 1.96
C ALA A 263 7.33 -13.16 3.14
N LYS A 264 7.19 -12.72 4.40
CA LYS A 264 7.28 -13.56 5.62
C LYS A 264 6.13 -14.55 5.77
N CYS A 265 5.09 -14.45 4.94
CA CYS A 265 4.07 -15.50 4.88
C CYS A 265 4.66 -16.83 4.38
N HIS A 266 5.74 -16.77 3.58
CA HIS A 266 6.40 -17.93 2.99
C HIS A 266 7.66 -18.34 3.78
N ASP A 267 8.07 -19.61 3.62
CA ASP A 267 9.29 -20.13 4.23
C ASP A 267 10.54 -19.35 3.77
N ALA A 268 11.51 -19.16 4.67
CA ALA A 268 12.71 -18.38 4.45
C ALA A 268 13.52 -18.84 3.21
N SER A 269 13.52 -20.14 2.93
CA SER A 269 14.25 -20.75 1.80
C SER A 269 13.47 -20.72 0.48
N SER A 270 12.17 -20.41 0.53
CA SER A 270 11.29 -20.50 -0.64
C SER A 270 11.62 -19.45 -1.72
N PRO A 271 11.45 -19.79 -3.02
CA PRO A 271 11.53 -18.83 -4.11
C PRO A 271 10.63 -17.61 -3.90
N SER A 272 9.41 -17.80 -3.39
CA SER A 272 8.44 -16.73 -3.15
C SER A 272 8.91 -15.72 -2.12
N ARG A 273 9.49 -16.20 -1.01
CA ARG A 273 10.11 -15.33 -0.01
C ARG A 273 11.21 -14.49 -0.64
N LYS A 274 12.15 -15.13 -1.36
CA LYS A 274 13.29 -14.46 -1.99
C LYS A 274 12.85 -13.43 -3.03
N LEU A 275 11.86 -13.77 -3.87
CA LEU A 275 11.30 -12.89 -4.87
C LEU A 275 10.68 -11.64 -4.26
N ILE A 276 9.70 -11.79 -3.36
CA ILE A 276 8.96 -10.66 -2.78
C ILE A 276 9.90 -9.79 -1.95
N GLN A 277 10.78 -10.41 -1.15
CA GLN A 277 11.78 -9.69 -0.35
C GLN A 277 12.74 -8.91 -1.26
N GLY A 278 13.20 -9.50 -2.37
CA GLY A 278 14.06 -8.82 -3.34
C GLY A 278 13.40 -7.60 -3.98
N VAL A 279 12.11 -7.67 -4.30
CA VAL A 279 11.33 -6.49 -4.76
C VAL A 279 11.30 -5.41 -3.67
N MET A 280 10.95 -5.76 -2.44
CA MET A 280 10.83 -4.79 -1.34
C MET A 280 12.16 -4.15 -0.93
N ASP A 281 13.27 -4.89 -1.03
CA ASP A 281 14.58 -4.37 -0.60
C ASP A 281 15.22 -3.46 -1.66
N SER A 282 14.82 -3.55 -2.92
CA SER A 282 15.51 -2.86 -4.03
C SER A 282 14.64 -1.90 -4.85
N TRP A 283 13.33 -2.08 -4.90
CA TRP A 283 12.46 -1.25 -5.73
C TRP A 283 12.13 0.08 -5.03
N HIS A 284 11.75 1.07 -5.84
CA HIS A 284 11.33 2.38 -5.37
C HIS A 284 9.82 2.43 -5.29
N LEU A 285 9.31 3.02 -4.21
CA LEU A 285 7.93 3.46 -4.11
C LEU A 285 7.83 4.85 -4.73
N VAL A 286 6.97 4.98 -5.74
CA VAL A 286 6.80 6.22 -6.49
C VAL A 286 5.34 6.63 -6.45
N ASN A 287 5.06 7.88 -6.10
CA ASN A 287 3.77 8.51 -6.35
C ASN A 287 3.91 9.62 -7.39
N ILE A 288 2.91 9.75 -8.27
CA ILE A 288 2.87 10.72 -9.36
C ILE A 288 1.49 11.37 -9.35
N VAL A 289 1.47 12.70 -9.47
CA VAL A 289 0.26 13.53 -9.56
C VAL A 289 0.30 14.32 -10.85
N ASN A 290 -0.76 14.27 -11.64
CA ASN A 290 -1.00 15.22 -12.73
C ASN A 290 -1.80 16.42 -12.22
N ASN A 291 -1.18 17.59 -12.20
CA ASN A 291 -1.82 18.82 -11.72
C ASN A 291 -2.82 19.40 -12.72
N ASP A 292 -2.72 19.05 -14.01
CA ASP A 292 -3.76 19.35 -14.99
C ASP A 292 -4.89 18.32 -14.90
N PHE A 293 -5.88 18.62 -14.06
CA PHE A 293 -7.06 17.78 -13.85
C PHE A 293 -8.01 17.73 -15.05
N HIS A 294 -7.80 18.53 -16.11
CA HIS A 294 -8.54 18.42 -17.36
C HIS A 294 -8.04 17.22 -18.18
N ASN A 295 -6.80 16.80 -17.96
CA ASN A 295 -6.15 15.75 -18.73
C ASN A 295 -6.24 14.40 -18.01
N THR A 296 -6.98 13.48 -18.63
CA THR A 296 -7.32 12.17 -18.05
C THR A 296 -6.37 11.04 -18.46
N SER A 297 -5.46 11.24 -19.42
CA SER A 297 -4.65 10.16 -20.02
C SER A 297 -3.13 10.34 -19.93
N ASN A 298 -2.63 11.58 -19.87
CA ASN A 298 -1.19 11.90 -19.98
C ASN A 298 -0.31 11.23 -18.92
N LEU A 299 -0.86 10.86 -17.76
CA LEU A 299 -0.10 10.17 -16.73
C LEU A 299 0.36 8.77 -17.16
N PHE A 300 -0.40 8.06 -17.99
CA PHE A 300 -0.04 6.71 -18.44
C PHE A 300 0.97 6.71 -19.60
N ASP A 301 1.00 7.80 -20.38
CA ASP A 301 1.94 7.97 -21.49
C ASP A 301 3.40 7.99 -21.03
N LEU A 302 3.65 8.33 -19.76
CA LEU A 302 4.98 8.26 -19.12
C LEU A 302 5.60 6.87 -19.20
N PHE A 303 4.77 5.83 -19.17
CA PHE A 303 5.17 4.43 -19.10
C PHE A 303 5.20 3.73 -20.45
N LYS A 304 4.90 4.47 -21.53
CA LYS A 304 4.99 3.92 -22.88
C LYS A 304 6.42 3.44 -23.14
N ASP A 305 6.57 2.21 -23.63
CA ASP A 305 7.87 1.58 -23.90
C ASP A 305 8.77 1.40 -22.66
N LEU A 306 8.21 1.44 -21.43
CA LEU A 306 8.88 1.02 -20.21
C LEU A 306 8.42 -0.38 -19.82
N ASP A 307 9.27 -1.37 -20.07
CA ASP A 307 9.02 -2.77 -19.70
C ASP A 307 10.06 -3.24 -18.67
N VAL A 308 9.57 -3.92 -17.62
CA VAL A 308 10.45 -4.61 -16.68
C VAL A 308 11.06 -5.82 -17.37
N ARG A 309 12.38 -5.94 -17.27
CA ARG A 309 13.15 -7.04 -17.87
C ARG A 309 12.92 -8.33 -17.10
N GLU A 310 13.12 -9.47 -17.77
CA GLU A 310 13.18 -10.80 -17.13
C GLU A 310 11.92 -11.18 -16.33
N LEU A 311 10.73 -10.79 -16.82
CA LEU A 311 9.46 -11.07 -16.12
C LEU A 311 9.26 -12.57 -15.83
N ASP A 312 9.64 -13.42 -16.78
CA ASP A 312 9.43 -14.87 -16.73
C ASP A 312 10.60 -15.62 -16.05
N ALA A 313 11.63 -14.92 -15.56
CA ALA A 313 12.72 -15.56 -14.85
C ALA A 313 12.25 -16.05 -13.47
N GLU A 314 12.35 -17.36 -13.24
CA GLU A 314 12.03 -17.97 -11.95
C GLU A 314 13.21 -17.91 -10.98
N ILE A 315 12.92 -17.63 -9.71
CA ILE A 315 13.90 -17.75 -8.64
C ILE A 315 14.20 -19.24 -8.38
N PRO A 316 15.47 -19.68 -8.43
CA PRO A 316 15.83 -21.08 -8.22
C PRO A 316 15.41 -21.60 -6.84
N VAL A 317 14.94 -22.85 -6.79
CA VAL A 317 14.75 -23.58 -5.54
C VAL A 317 16.12 -24.07 -5.06
N GLU A 318 16.60 -23.54 -3.94
CA GLU A 318 17.74 -24.14 -3.26
C GLU A 318 17.27 -25.44 -2.60
N ASN A 319 17.50 -26.58 -3.26
CA ASN A 319 17.38 -27.87 -2.60
C ASN A 319 18.48 -27.98 -1.54
N GLY A 320 18.14 -27.66 -0.29
CA GLY A 320 19.00 -27.95 0.83
C GLY A 320 19.15 -29.46 0.99
N GLU A 321 20.22 -30.04 0.46
CA GLU A 321 20.72 -31.28 1.04
C GLU A 321 20.99 -31.01 2.52
N PRO A 322 20.50 -31.84 3.46
CA PRO A 322 20.89 -31.70 4.85
C PRO A 322 22.41 -31.86 4.88
N LYS A 323 23.14 -30.82 5.28
CA LYS A 323 24.54 -30.99 5.66
C LYS A 323 24.53 -31.97 6.83
N ALA A 324 24.79 -33.23 6.53
CA ALA A 324 25.03 -34.25 7.53
C ALA A 324 26.16 -33.71 8.41
N HIS A 325 25.84 -33.42 9.66
CA HIS A 325 26.86 -33.32 10.69
C HIS A 325 27.54 -34.70 10.74
N ALA A 326 28.64 -34.82 10.01
CA ALA A 326 29.55 -35.93 10.14
C ALA A 326 30.13 -35.84 11.57
N ASN A 327 29.54 -36.61 12.48
CA ASN A 327 30.19 -36.99 13.73
C ASN A 327 31.55 -37.58 13.37
N GLY A 328 32.61 -36.85 13.69
CA GLY A 328 33.98 -37.34 13.63
C GLY A 328 34.15 -38.45 14.65
N ALA A 329 33.89 -39.69 14.24
CA ALA A 329 34.32 -40.88 14.94
C ALA A 329 35.81 -41.06 14.68
N THR A 330 36.62 -40.72 15.68
CA THR A 330 38.05 -41.04 15.75
C THR A 330 38.22 -42.52 16.13
N ASN A 331 38.65 -43.33 15.17
CA ASN A 331 39.40 -44.58 15.40
C ASN A 331 40.82 -44.31 14.89
N GLY A 332 41.93 -44.63 15.56
CA GLY A 332 42.19 -45.32 16.80
C GLY A 332 43.65 -45.79 16.73
N THR A 333 44.38 -45.81 17.84
CA THR A 333 45.59 -46.64 17.94
C THR A 333 45.89 -47.00 19.39
N THR A 334 45.82 -48.30 19.66
CA THR A 334 46.31 -48.98 20.86
C THR A 334 47.82 -49.20 20.78
N ASN A 335 48.54 -48.91 21.86
CA ASN A 335 49.82 -49.46 22.35
C ASN A 335 50.26 -48.52 23.50
N GLY A 336 50.77 -48.90 24.67
CA GLY A 336 51.08 -50.14 25.34
C GLY A 336 51.58 -49.76 26.75
N ALA A 337 51.24 -50.60 27.73
CA ALA A 337 51.84 -50.85 29.04
C ALA A 337 52.62 -49.79 29.88
N THR A 338 52.36 -49.91 31.19
CA THR A 338 53.20 -49.68 32.40
C THR A 338 53.11 -48.35 33.19
N ASP A 339 52.60 -48.54 34.41
CA ASP A 339 53.08 -48.09 35.71
C ASP A 339 53.10 -46.61 36.11
N GLY A 340 52.44 -46.34 37.24
CA GLY A 340 53.08 -45.59 38.33
C GLY A 340 52.37 -44.34 38.85
N ALA A 341 51.74 -44.50 40.02
CA ALA A 341 51.67 -43.53 41.12
C ALA A 341 50.79 -42.24 41.01
N ALA A 342 49.81 -42.15 41.93
CA ALA A 342 49.29 -40.90 42.50
C ALA A 342 50.33 -40.29 43.47
N PRO A 343 50.29 -38.99 43.87
CA PRO A 343 49.20 -38.36 44.65
C PRO A 343 48.79 -36.96 44.14
N GLU A 344 47.54 -36.49 44.32
CA GLU A 344 47.05 -35.69 45.47
C GLU A 344 47.81 -34.37 45.70
N LEU A 345 47.14 -33.21 45.51
CA LEU A 345 47.03 -32.10 46.49
C LEU A 345 46.38 -30.81 45.91
N ALA A 346 45.36 -30.35 46.65
CA ALA A 346 45.05 -28.96 47.10
C ALA A 346 45.09 -27.79 46.08
N VAL A 347 43.96 -27.14 45.77
CA VAL A 347 43.26 -26.07 46.54
C VAL A 347 43.96 -24.70 46.50
N LYS A 348 43.25 -23.75 45.86
CA LYS A 348 43.14 -22.29 46.08
C LYS A 348 44.42 -21.44 46.22
N ASN A 349 44.54 -20.46 45.34
CA ASN A 349 44.03 -19.10 45.62
C ASN A 349 43.51 -18.44 44.35
#